data_AF-A0A242UA40-F1
#
_entry.id   AF-A0A242UA40-F1
#
_cell.length_a   1.000
_cell.length_b   1.000
_cell.length_c   1.000
_cell.angle_alpha   90.00
_cell.angle_beta   90.00
_cell.angle_gamma   90.00
#
_symmetry.space_group_name_H-M   'P 1'
#
loop_
_entity.id
_entity.type
_entity.pdbx_description
1 polymer ?
#
loop_
_entity_poly.entity_id
_entity_poly.type
_entity_poly.pdbx_seq_one_letter_code
_entity_poly.pdbx_strand_id
1 'polypeptide(L)'
;MKVTHKNSEIEGTPQEIHDLFQNNGMDLNAFFITPKPLHIGWVIAPIIIWVILLFIGIFQEVQQVKIRTLIFLLMASCSVWIGATVKKKYEYDISFITFSTVTLIVLSMAAIGFIPIEKIFDFINKTS
;
A
#
# COMPACT_ATOMS: atom_id res chain seq x y z
N MET A 1 68.39 -17.27 -24.98
CA MET A 1 67.64 -16.93 -26.21
C MET A 1 66.39 -16.18 -25.77
N LYS A 2 66.29 -14.89 -26.09
CA LYS A 2 65.14 -14.04 -25.75
C LYS A 2 63.95 -14.46 -26.59
N VAL A 3 62.81 -14.75 -25.97
CA VAL A 3 61.52 -14.76 -26.66
C VAL A 3 60.71 -13.59 -26.11
N THR A 4 60.44 -12.68 -27.02
CA THR A 4 59.70 -11.42 -26.93
C THR A 4 58.30 -11.58 -26.35
N HIS A 5 57.97 -10.75 -25.36
CA HIS A 5 56.58 -10.43 -24.98
C HIS A 5 55.85 -9.85 -26.20
N LYS A 6 54.84 -10.56 -26.70
CA LYS A 6 53.97 -10.09 -27.77
C LYS A 6 52.54 -9.94 -27.22
N ASN A 7 52.16 -8.67 -27.02
CA ASN A 7 50.83 -8.18 -26.64
C ASN A 7 49.68 -9.00 -27.24
N SER A 8 49.07 -9.90 -26.48
CA SER A 8 47.87 -10.62 -26.89
C SER A 8 47.02 -11.09 -25.71
N GLU A 9 47.00 -10.33 -24.61
CA GLU A 9 46.22 -10.67 -23.41
C GLU A 9 44.83 -10.01 -23.35
N ILE A 10 44.33 -9.40 -24.44
CA ILE A 10 43.09 -8.59 -24.36
C ILE A 10 42.00 -8.98 -25.37
N GLU A 11 42.29 -9.80 -26.37
CA GLU A 11 41.26 -10.25 -27.32
C GLU A 11 40.78 -11.65 -26.93
N GLY A 12 39.79 -11.69 -26.02
CA GLY A 12 39.01 -12.90 -25.81
C GLY A 12 38.43 -13.39 -27.14
N THR A 13 38.32 -14.69 -27.32
CA THR A 13 37.73 -15.26 -28.54
C THR A 13 36.30 -14.74 -28.76
N PRO A 14 35.79 -14.65 -29.99
CA PRO A 14 34.41 -14.21 -30.23
C PRO A 14 33.37 -15.01 -29.43
N GLN A 15 33.63 -16.29 -29.20
CA GLN A 15 32.87 -17.14 -28.29
C GLN A 15 33.02 -16.72 -26.82
N GLU A 16 34.22 -16.47 -26.30
CA GLU A 16 34.38 -15.98 -24.92
C GLU A 16 33.74 -14.61 -24.71
N ILE A 17 33.79 -13.71 -25.69
CA ILE A 17 33.11 -12.42 -25.64
C ILE A 17 31.58 -12.65 -25.66
N HIS A 18 31.08 -13.51 -26.54
CA HIS A 18 29.67 -13.87 -26.61
C HIS A 18 29.16 -14.48 -25.29
N ASP A 19 29.94 -15.39 -24.71
CA ASP A 19 29.64 -16.05 -23.45
C ASP A 19 29.82 -15.12 -22.25
N LEU A 20 30.74 -14.13 -22.29
CA LEU A 20 30.84 -13.06 -21.30
C LEU A 20 29.59 -12.17 -21.33
N PHE A 21 29.07 -11.84 -22.50
CA PHE A 21 27.85 -11.03 -22.62
C PHE A 21 26.56 -11.83 -22.35
N GLN A 22 26.54 -13.14 -22.60
CA GLN A 22 25.42 -14.01 -22.23
C GLN A 22 25.40 -14.37 -20.73
N ASN A 23 26.56 -14.71 -20.14
CA ASN A 23 26.65 -15.17 -18.75
C ASN A 23 26.93 -14.06 -17.73
N ASN A 24 27.53 -12.93 -18.14
CA ASN A 24 27.60 -11.70 -17.31
C ASN A 24 26.63 -10.61 -17.79
N GLY A 25 25.79 -10.92 -18.78
CA GLY A 25 24.60 -10.15 -19.05
C GLY A 25 23.79 -10.08 -17.78
N MET A 26 23.52 -8.87 -17.32
CA MET A 26 22.69 -8.58 -16.17
C MET A 26 21.43 -9.44 -16.25
N ASP A 27 21.33 -10.50 -15.44
CA ASP A 27 20.17 -11.38 -15.46
C ASP A 27 18.98 -10.51 -15.06
N LEU A 28 18.23 -10.07 -16.07
CA LEU A 28 17.13 -9.15 -15.87
C LEU A 28 16.09 -9.79 -14.95
N ASN A 29 16.01 -11.13 -14.90
CA ASN A 29 15.17 -11.85 -13.96
C ASN A 29 15.66 -11.72 -12.50
N ALA A 30 16.95 -11.53 -12.27
CA ALA A 30 17.49 -11.19 -10.96
C ALA A 30 17.19 -9.73 -10.56
N PHE A 31 17.05 -8.82 -11.54
CA PHE A 31 16.61 -7.43 -11.32
C PHE A 31 15.10 -7.27 -11.17
N PHE A 32 14.32 -8.06 -11.90
CA PHE A 32 12.91 -8.30 -11.66
C PHE A 32 12.77 -9.24 -10.48
N ILE A 33 13.27 -8.79 -9.32
CA ILE A 33 13.03 -9.41 -8.02
C ILE A 33 11.54 -9.71 -7.98
N THR A 34 11.19 -10.99 -8.06
CA THR A 34 9.84 -11.46 -7.80
C THR A 34 9.41 -10.78 -6.51
N PRO A 35 8.39 -9.90 -6.52
CA PRO A 35 8.14 -9.01 -5.40
C PRO A 35 8.02 -9.86 -4.15
N LYS A 36 8.94 -9.66 -3.19
CA LYS A 36 8.93 -10.43 -1.95
C LYS A 36 7.52 -10.40 -1.38
N PRO A 37 6.97 -11.56 -0.95
CA PRO A 37 5.59 -11.64 -0.50
C PRO A 37 5.36 -10.59 0.59
N LEU A 38 4.29 -9.81 0.44
CA LEU A 38 3.99 -8.72 1.36
C LEU A 38 3.83 -9.29 2.78
N HIS A 39 4.71 -8.85 3.68
CA HIS A 39 4.69 -9.28 5.07
C HIS A 39 3.34 -8.95 5.71
N ILE A 40 2.74 -9.91 6.42
CA ILE A 40 1.38 -9.79 6.98
C ILE A 40 1.24 -8.56 7.91
N GLY A 41 2.33 -8.18 8.58
CA GLY A 41 2.37 -6.98 9.44
C GLY A 41 1.99 -5.68 8.71
N TRP A 42 2.27 -5.56 7.41
CA TRP A 42 1.89 -4.38 6.61
C TRP A 42 0.39 -4.30 6.33
N VAL A 43 -0.32 -5.42 6.43
CA VAL A 43 -1.79 -5.49 6.32
C VAL A 43 -2.42 -5.24 7.68
N ILE A 44 -1.87 -5.83 8.74
CA ILE A 44 -2.44 -5.78 10.09
C ILE A 44 -2.25 -4.40 10.74
N ALA A 45 -1.08 -3.77 10.57
CA ALA A 45 -0.77 -2.49 11.19
C ALA A 45 -1.80 -1.37 10.89
N PRO A 46 -2.15 -1.07 9.63
CA PRO A 46 -3.14 -0.02 9.34
C PRO A 46 -4.54 -0.37 9.86
N ILE A 47 -4.90 -1.66 9.96
CA ILE A 47 -6.18 -2.10 10.53
C ILE A 47 -6.24 -1.79 12.03
N ILE A 48 -5.19 -2.14 12.78
CA ILE A 48 -5.12 -1.87 14.23
C ILE A 48 -5.20 -0.35 14.48
N ILE A 49 -4.42 0.44 13.75
CA ILE A 49 -4.43 1.91 13.87
C ILE A 49 -5.83 2.46 13.57
N TRP A 50 -6.45 2.01 12.48
CA TRP A 50 -7.78 2.46 12.09
C TRP A 50 -8.83 2.14 13.17
N VAL A 51 -8.79 0.94 13.74
CA VAL A 51 -9.69 0.53 14.83
C VAL A 51 -9.49 1.40 16.07
N ILE A 52 -8.25 1.67 16.48
CA ILE A 52 -7.97 2.55 17.63
C ILE A 52 -8.55 3.95 17.39
N LEU A 53 -8.34 4.51 16.19
CA LEU A 53 -8.89 5.83 15.83
C LEU A 53 -10.42 5.82 15.79
N LEU A 54 -11.04 4.72 15.36
CA LEU A 54 -12.49 4.54 15.41
C LEU A 54 -13.01 4.58 16.85
N PHE A 55 -12.37 3.85 17.77
CA PHE A 55 -12.72 3.90 19.19
C PHE A 55 -12.59 5.31 19.76
N ILE A 56 -11.52 6.03 19.42
CA ILE A 56 -11.35 7.43 19.83
C ILE A 56 -12.50 8.27 19.26
N GLY A 57 -12.83 8.14 17.98
CA GLY A 57 -13.91 8.91 17.34
C GLY A 57 -15.29 8.68 17.98
N ILE A 58 -15.60 7.43 18.34
CA ILE A 58 -16.90 7.06 18.93
C ILE A 58 -16.99 7.47 20.40
N PHE A 59 -15.95 7.23 21.20
CA PHE A 59 -16.02 7.37 22.66
C PHE A 59 -15.46 8.69 23.19
N GLN A 60 -14.76 9.47 22.37
CA GLN A 60 -14.25 10.79 22.77
C GLN A 60 -15.00 11.87 21.98
N GLU A 61 -15.69 12.75 22.71
CA GLU A 61 -16.27 13.95 22.13
C GLU A 61 -15.16 14.96 21.78
N VAL A 62 -14.61 14.84 20.58
CA VAL A 62 -13.58 15.76 20.08
C VAL A 62 -14.24 17.08 19.63
N GLN A 63 -14.36 18.02 20.57
CA GLN A 63 -14.97 19.33 20.30
C GLN A 63 -14.14 20.21 19.33
N GLN A 64 -12.82 20.02 19.32
CA GLN A 64 -11.93 20.82 18.47
C GLN A 64 -11.95 20.32 17.02
N VAL A 65 -12.49 21.13 16.11
CA VAL A 65 -12.58 20.82 14.67
C VAL A 65 -11.23 20.43 14.06
N LYS A 66 -10.12 21.09 14.46
CA LYS A 66 -8.78 20.78 13.95
C LYS A 66 -8.34 19.35 14.27
N ILE A 67 -8.53 18.93 15.52
CA ILE A 67 -8.19 17.58 15.99
C ILE A 67 -9.10 16.55 15.30
N ARG A 68 -10.39 16.89 15.17
CA ARG A 68 -11.38 16.07 14.51
C ARG A 68 -11.04 15.80 13.04
N THR A 69 -10.64 16.85 12.32
CA THR A 69 -10.16 16.74 10.93
C THR A 69 -8.86 15.94 10.85
N LEU A 70 -7.93 16.11 11.79
CA LEU A 70 -6.69 15.32 11.84
C LEU A 70 -6.97 13.82 12.01
N ILE A 71 -7.84 13.45 12.95
CA ILE A 71 -8.26 12.06 13.18
C ILE A 71 -8.92 11.49 11.91
N PHE A 72 -9.78 12.27 11.27
CA PHE A 72 -10.41 11.85 10.01
C PHE A 72 -9.39 11.60 8.90
N LEU A 73 -8.41 12.48 8.72
CA LEU A 73 -7.36 12.32 7.71
C LEU A 73 -6.49 11.09 8.00
N LEU A 74 -6.20 10.79 9.26
CA LEU A 74 -5.49 9.58 9.65
C LEU A 74 -6.31 8.32 9.34
N MET A 75 -7.59 8.30 9.69
CA MET A 75 -8.48 7.18 9.36
C MET A 75 -8.60 6.98 7.84
N ALA A 76 -8.78 8.04 7.07
CA ALA A 76 -8.84 7.97 5.61
C ALA A 76 -7.53 7.45 5.00
N SER A 77 -6.39 7.90 5.50
CA SER A 77 -5.08 7.42 5.08
C SER A 77 -4.89 5.92 5.37
N CYS A 78 -5.33 5.45 6.54
CA CYS A 78 -5.33 4.04 6.90
C CYS A 78 -6.26 3.22 5.99
N SER A 79 -7.45 3.72 5.65
CA SER A 79 -8.37 3.05 4.72
C SER A 79 -7.74 2.82 3.35
N VAL A 80 -7.04 3.84 2.81
CA VAL A 80 -6.33 3.74 1.52
C VAL A 80 -5.18 2.75 1.61
N TRP A 81 -4.42 2.76 2.72
CA TRP A 81 -3.36 1.79 2.96
C TRP A 81 -3.91 0.36 2.98
N ILE A 82 -5.00 0.10 3.72
CA ILE A 82 -5.67 -1.20 3.76
C ILE A 82 -6.05 -1.64 2.33
N GLY A 83 -6.72 -0.77 1.57
CA GLY A 83 -7.10 -1.08 0.19
C GLY A 83 -5.91 -1.44 -0.70
N ALA A 84 -4.83 -0.65 -0.65
CA ALA A 84 -3.62 -0.90 -1.44
C ALA A 84 -2.91 -2.21 -1.05
N THR A 85 -2.83 -2.51 0.25
CA THR A 85 -2.16 -3.73 0.74
C THR A 85 -2.98 -4.99 0.49
N VAL A 86 -4.30 -4.91 0.62
CA VAL A 86 -5.22 -6.01 0.31
C VAL A 86 -5.22 -6.31 -1.18
N LYS A 87 -5.29 -5.29 -2.05
CA LYS A 87 -5.17 -5.45 -3.51
C LYS A 87 -3.87 -6.15 -3.88
N LYS A 88 -2.74 -5.69 -3.33
CA LYS A 88 -1.41 -6.26 -3.62
C LYS A 88 -1.25 -7.70 -3.13
N LYS A 89 -1.93 -8.10 -2.05
CA LYS A 89 -1.75 -9.42 -1.43
C LYS A 89 -2.70 -10.49 -1.97
N TYR A 90 -3.94 -10.12 -2.29
CA TYR A 90 -5.00 -11.07 -2.64
C TYR A 90 -5.52 -10.93 -4.07
N GLU A 91 -4.98 -9.99 -4.85
CA GLU A 91 -5.32 -9.77 -6.27
C GLU A 91 -6.82 -9.55 -6.52
N TYR A 92 -7.56 -9.04 -5.53
CA TYR A 92 -8.97 -8.72 -5.66
C TYR A 92 -9.23 -7.65 -6.72
N ASP A 93 -10.44 -7.69 -7.27
CA ASP A 93 -10.94 -6.71 -8.22
C ASP A 93 -10.84 -5.28 -7.69
N ILE A 94 -10.40 -4.38 -8.57
CA ILE A 94 -10.24 -2.95 -8.24
C ILE A 94 -11.55 -2.36 -7.74
N SER A 95 -12.67 -2.71 -8.37
CA SER A 95 -14.00 -2.22 -7.98
C SER A 95 -14.36 -2.58 -6.54
N PHE A 96 -14.05 -3.81 -6.11
CA PHE A 96 -14.31 -4.27 -4.74
C PHE A 96 -13.43 -3.53 -3.72
N ILE A 97 -12.14 -3.34 -4.04
CA ILE A 97 -11.20 -2.59 -3.20
C ILE A 97 -11.61 -1.12 -3.10
N THR A 98 -12.01 -0.51 -4.20
CA THR A 98 -12.48 0.88 -4.20
C THR A 98 -13.76 1.02 -3.39
N PHE A 99 -14.74 0.11 -3.58
CA PHE A 99 -15.97 0.11 -2.81
C PHE A 99 -15.71 0.00 -1.31
N SER A 100 -14.94 -1.01 -0.87
CA SER A 100 -14.61 -1.20 0.55
C SER A 100 -13.85 -0.02 1.15
N THR A 101 -12.89 0.56 0.41
CA THR A 101 -12.14 1.75 0.87
C THR A 101 -13.06 2.96 1.05
N VAL A 102 -13.97 3.20 0.11
CA VAL A 102 -14.96 4.29 0.21
C VAL A 102 -15.89 4.07 1.40
N THR A 103 -16.38 2.83 1.59
CA THR A 103 -17.21 2.49 2.76
C THR A 103 -16.50 2.80 4.07
N LEU A 104 -15.21 2.45 4.22
CA LEU A 104 -14.43 2.77 5.42
C LEU A 104 -14.28 4.28 5.65
N ILE A 105 -14.08 5.06 4.59
CA ILE A 105 -13.99 6.52 4.68
C ILE A 105 -15.33 7.11 5.15
N VAL A 106 -16.45 6.67 4.58
CA VAL A 106 -17.80 7.12 4.97
C VAL A 106 -18.09 6.75 6.42
N LEU A 107 -17.74 5.53 6.85
CA LEU A 107 -17.87 5.11 8.25
C LEU A 107 -17.03 6.00 9.18
N SER A 108 -15.83 6.41 8.76
CA SER A 108 -14.98 7.31 9.53
C SER A 108 -15.64 8.69 9.70
N MET A 109 -16.33 9.20 8.68
CA MET A 109 -17.08 10.46 8.77
C MET A 109 -18.23 10.39 9.78
N ALA A 110 -18.94 9.26 9.79
CA ALA A 110 -20.02 9.00 10.72
C ALA A 110 -19.50 8.88 12.16
N ALA A 111 -18.46 8.07 12.39
CA ALA A 111 -17.88 7.85 13.70
C ALA A 111 -17.34 9.12 14.35
N ILE A 112 -16.82 10.04 13.55
CA ILE A 112 -16.26 11.31 14.02
C ILE A 112 -17.35 12.38 14.24
N GLY A 113 -18.61 12.10 13.87
CA GLY A 113 -19.72 13.03 14.05
C GLY A 113 -19.76 14.16 13.01
N PHE A 114 -19.13 13.99 11.84
CA PHE A 114 -19.40 14.87 10.70
C PHE A 114 -20.80 14.63 10.12
N ILE A 115 -21.31 13.42 10.26
CA ILE A 115 -22.68 13.04 9.91
C ILE A 115 -23.44 12.83 11.22
N PRO A 116 -24.37 13.71 11.59
CA PRO A 116 -25.22 13.50 12.76
C PRO A 116 -26.25 12.42 12.42
N ILE A 117 -25.92 11.17 12.75
CA ILE A 117 -26.74 9.99 12.43
C ILE A 117 -28.13 10.10 13.07
N GLU A 118 -28.23 10.74 14.23
CA GLU A 118 -29.50 10.94 14.94
C GLU A 118 -30.50 11.72 14.07
N LYS A 119 -30.01 12.76 13.37
CA LYS A 119 -30.84 13.61 12.51
C LYS A 119 -31.33 12.89 11.25
N ILE A 120 -30.62 11.86 10.80
CA ILE A 120 -31.03 11.05 9.65
C ILE A 120 -32.23 10.17 10.04
N PHE A 121 -32.18 9.54 11.22
CA PHE A 121 -33.29 8.74 11.72
C PHE A 121 -34.54 9.57 12.02
N ASP A 122 -34.36 10.78 12.57
CA ASP A 122 -35.48 11.71 12.78
C ASP A 122 -36.18 12.10 11.47
N PHE A 123 -35.42 12.24 10.38
CA PHE A 123 -35.99 12.56 9.07
C PHE A 123 -36.77 11.39 8.48
N ILE A 124 -36.26 10.16 8.61
CA ILE A 124 -36.94 8.94 8.16
C ILE A 124 -38.25 8.73 8.93
N ASN A 125 -38.20 8.86 10.25
CA ASN A 125 -39.37 8.68 11.12
C ASN A 125 -40.43 9.77 10.94
N LYS A 126 -40.06 10.97 10.48
CA LYS A 126 -41.02 12.04 10.12
C LYS A 126 -41.72 11.82 8.78
N THR A 127 -41.18 10.96 7.93
CA THR A 127 -41.69 10.72 6.57
C THR A 127 -42.48 9.40 6.46
N SER A 128 -42.38 8.53 7.49
CA SER A 128 -43.25 7.36 7.69
C SER A 128 -44.54 7.74 8.42
#